data_AF-A0A2N9MIP7-F1
#
_entry.id   AF-A0A2N9MIP7-F1
#
_cell.length_a   1.000
_cell.length_b   1.000
_cell.length_c   1.000
_cell.angle_alpha   90.00
_cell.angle_beta   90.00
_cell.angle_gamma   90.00
#
_symmetry.space_group_name_H-M   'P 1'
#
loop_
_entity.id
_entity.type
_entity.pdbx_description
1 polymer ?
#
loop_
_entity_poly.entity_id
_entity_poly.type
_entity_poly.pdbx_seq_one_letter_code
_entity_poly.pdbx_strand_id
1 'polypeptide(L)' 'MAIISTPISGQERAKREQAFVTTVANLRIEDFHLDDESKRIFQQHTDGEISFEEFRAAIDQLNERRFGPVSVSRNGRS' A
#
# COMPACT_ATOMS: atom_id res chain seq x y z
N MET A 1 -4.22 7.58 20.96
CA MET A 1 -5.28 6.54 21.01
C MET A 1 -4.73 5.33 20.30
N ALA A 2 -4.50 4.22 21.00
CA ALA A 2 -4.00 2.99 20.38
C ALA A 2 -5.22 2.24 19.80
N ILE A 3 -5.34 2.24 18.47
CA ILE A 3 -6.30 1.39 17.78
C ILE A 3 -5.78 -0.03 17.95
N ILE A 4 -6.51 -0.85 18.71
CA ILE A 4 -6.23 -2.28 18.82
C ILE A 4 -6.59 -2.86 17.44
N SER A 5 -5.62 -2.93 16.54
CA SER A 5 -5.81 -3.57 15.24
C SER A 5 -6.06 -5.05 15.53
N THR A 6 -7.31 -5.49 15.37
CA THR A 6 -7.63 -6.91 15.45
C THR A 6 -6.73 -7.63 14.45
N PRO A 7 -5.94 -8.64 14.88
CA PRO A 7 -5.05 -9.34 13.97
C PRO A 7 -5.83 -9.85 12.76
N ILE A 8 -5.32 -9.58 11.55
CA ILE A 8 -5.96 -10.07 10.33
C ILE A 8 -5.91 -11.60 10.30
N SER A 9 -6.89 -12.22 9.64
CA SER A 9 -6.89 -13.67 9.49
C SER A 9 -5.76 -14.12 8.55
N GLY A 10 -5.33 -15.37 8.68
CA GLY A 10 -4.36 -15.97 7.73
C GLY A 10 -4.87 -15.94 6.28
N GLN A 11 -6.18 -16.08 6.07
CA GLN A 11 -6.79 -15.97 4.74
C GLN A 11 -6.70 -14.55 4.18
N GLU A 12 -6.96 -13.53 5.00
CA GLU A 12 -6.82 -12.14 4.58
C GLU A 12 -5.35 -11.79 4.30
N ARG A 13 -4.42 -12.25 5.14
CA ARG A 13 -2.98 -12.12 4.89
C ARG A 13 -2.58 -12.74 3.55
N ALA A 14 -2.99 -13.97 3.27
CA ALA A 14 -2.70 -14.66 2.01
C ALA A 14 -3.27 -13.91 0.79
N LYS A 15 -4.48 -13.36 0.91
CA LYS A 15 -5.09 -12.53 -0.13
C LYS A 15 -4.28 -11.26 -0.40
N ARG A 16 -3.83 -10.57 0.66
CA ARG A 16 -2.99 -9.37 0.53
C ARG A 16 -1.61 -9.68 -0.04
N GLU A 17 -1.01 -10.79 0.38
CA GLU A 17 0.28 -11.27 -0.14
C GLU A 17 0.19 -11.58 -1.65
N GLN A 18 -0.88 -12.25 -2.09
CA GLN A 18 -1.11 -12.50 -3.51
C GLN A 18 -1.32 -11.20 -4.30
N ALA A 19 -2.04 -10.23 -3.74
CA ALA A 19 -2.20 -8.91 -4.36
C ALA A 19 -0.84 -8.20 -4.51
N PHE A 20 0.01 -8.21 -3.47
CA PHE A 20 1.34 -7.61 -3.50
C PHE A 20 2.24 -8.24 -4.56
N VAL A 21 2.30 -9.58 -4.62
CA VAL A 21 3.07 -10.31 -5.63
C VAL A 21 2.60 -9.95 -7.04
N THR A 22 1.28 -9.87 -7.25
CA THR A 22 0.69 -9.49 -8.54
C THR A 22 1.08 -8.05 -8.93
N THR A 23 1.00 -7.10 -8.00
CA THR A 23 1.42 -5.71 -8.25
C THR A 23 2.90 -5.64 -8.63
N VAL A 24 3.78 -6.33 -7.90
CA VAL A 24 5.22 -6.35 -8.21
C VAL A 24 5.50 -6.99 -9.56
N ALA A 25 4.79 -8.06 -9.92
CA ALA A 25 4.92 -8.70 -11.23
C ALA A 25 4.51 -7.75 -12.35
N ASN A 26 3.38 -7.05 -12.21
CA ASN A 26 2.89 -6.08 -13.21
C ASN A 26 3.87 -4.92 -13.40
N LEU A 27 4.42 -4.37 -12.32
CA LEU A 27 5.44 -3.30 -12.43
C LEU A 27 6.69 -3.78 -13.14
N ARG A 28 7.16 -5.00 -12.86
CA ARG A 28 8.34 -5.58 -13.51
C ARG A 28 8.16 -5.80 -15.01
N ILE A 29 6.94 -6.10 -15.47
CA ILE A 29 6.65 -6.20 -16.92
C ILE A 29 6.92 -4.87 -17.62
N GLU A 30 6.75 -3.75 -16.92
CA GLU A 30 6.96 -2.40 -17.42
C GLU A 30 8.35 -1.82 -17.05
N ASP A 31 9.28 -2.65 -16.57
CA ASP A 31 10.60 -2.25 -16.06
C ASP A 31 10.54 -1.26 -14.87
N PHE A 32 9.40 -1.24 -14.16
CA PHE A 32 9.24 -0.49 -12.92
C PHE A 32 9.52 -1.34 -11.70
N HIS A 33 10.17 -0.72 -10.71
CA HIS A 33 10.54 -1.35 -9.46
C HIS A 33 10.06 -0.50 -8.27
N LEU A 34 9.42 -1.15 -7.31
CA LEU A 34 9.20 -0.54 -6.00
C LEU A 34 10.55 -0.37 -5.31
N ASP A 35 10.78 0.82 -4.75
CA ASP A 35 11.86 1.04 -3.80
C ASP A 35 11.54 0.39 -2.45
N ASP A 36 12.53 0.38 -1.56
CA ASP A 36 12.46 -0.34 -0.29
C ASP A 36 11.44 0.26 0.69
N GLU A 37 11.21 1.57 0.63
CA GLU A 37 10.22 2.22 1.49
C GLU A 37 8.80 1.91 1.02
N SER A 38 8.56 1.95 -0.29
CA SER A 38 7.29 1.51 -0.88
C SER A 38 7.00 0.05 -0.56
N LYS A 39 8.00 -0.85 -0.69
CA LYS A 39 7.87 -2.27 -0.31
C LYS A 39 7.51 -2.43 1.17
N ARG A 40 8.13 -1.64 2.06
CA ARG A 40 7.85 -1.70 3.49
C ARG A 40 6.39 -1.36 3.77
N ILE A 41 5.85 -0.29 3.18
CA ILE A 41 4.44 0.09 3.35
C ILE A 41 3.49 -1.03 2.89
N PHE A 42 3.78 -1.66 1.74
CA PHE A 42 3.02 -2.83 1.28
C PHE A 42 3.10 -4.01 2.26
N GLN A 43 4.28 -4.29 2.82
CA GLN A 43 4.46 -5.38 3.77
C GLN A 43 3.68 -5.15 5.06
N GLN A 44 3.69 -3.92 5.59
CA GLN A 44 2.90 -3.56 6.78
C GLN A 44 1.40 -3.78 6.56
N HIS A 45 0.90 -3.46 5.36
CA HIS A 45 -0.50 -3.74 5.01
C HIS A 45 -0.74 -5.25 4.90
N THR A 46 0.17 -5.99 4.24
CA THR A 46 0.07 -7.46 4.11
C THR A 46 0.05 -8.16 5.46
N ASP A 47 0.88 -7.74 6.41
CA ASP A 47 0.95 -8.33 7.75
C ASP A 47 -0.15 -7.81 8.70
N GLY A 48 -0.97 -6.85 8.25
CA GLY A 48 -2.08 -6.30 9.03
C GLY A 48 -1.67 -5.29 10.10
N GLU A 49 -0.43 -4.78 10.03
CA GLU A 49 0.04 -3.70 10.89
C GLU A 49 -0.70 -2.39 10.61
N ILE A 50 -1.11 -2.20 9.36
CA ILE A 50 -1.91 -1.04 8.92
C ILE A 50 -3.16 -1.48 8.14
N SER A 51 -4.24 -0.72 8.31
CA SER A 51 -5.45 -0.82 7.51
C SER A 51 -5.22 -0.42 6.04
N PHE A 52 -6.23 -0.65 5.20
CA PHE A 52 -6.16 -0.25 3.80
C PHE A 52 -6.17 1.29 3.65
N GLU A 53 -6.92 1.98 4.51
CA GLU A 53 -6.98 3.44 4.57
C GLU A 53 -5.62 4.03 4.96
N GLU A 54 -4.97 3.45 5.98
CA GLU A 54 -3.63 3.85 6.41
C GLU A 54 -2.58 3.52 5.35
N PHE A 55 -2.67 2.36 4.69
CA PHE A 55 -1.83 2.02 3.54
C PHE A 55 -1.93 3.08 2.44
N ARG A 56 -3.15 3.46 2.05
CA ARG A 56 -3.37 4.49 1.04
C ARG A 56 -2.79 5.84 1.47
N ALA A 57 -3.03 6.24 2.72
CA ALA A 57 -2.49 7.49 3.27
C ALA A 57 -0.96 7.50 3.31
N ALA A 58 -0.33 6.38 3.65
CA ALA A 58 1.13 6.23 3.67
C ALA A 58 1.74 6.36 2.27
N ILE A 59 1.11 5.78 1.25
CA ILE A 59 1.53 5.96 -0.16
C ILE A 59 1.33 7.41 -0.62
N ASP A 60 0.20 8.03 -0.29
CA ASP A 60 -0.08 9.44 -0.63
C ASP A 60 0.99 10.37 0.00
N GLN A 61 1.32 10.18 1.28
CA GLN A 61 2.38 10.92 1.99
C GLN A 61 3.78 10.66 1.43
N LEU A 62 4.08 9.41 1.09
CA LEU A 62 5.36 9.05 0.47
C LEU A 62 5.54 9.79 -0.86
N ASN A 63 4.50 9.81 -1.69
CA ASN A 63 4.51 10.49 -2.97
C ASN A 63 4.63 12.01 -2.79
N GLU A 64 3.87 12.59 -1.86
CA GLU A 64 3.95 14.03 -1.57
C GLU A 64 5.37 14.45 -1.16
N ARG A 65 6.03 13.67 -0.31
CA ARG A 65 7.40 13.97 0.11
C ARG A 65 8.42 13.86 -1.03
N ARG A 66 8.22 12.94 -1.97
CA ARG A 66 9.19 12.67 -3.05
C ARG A 66 8.99 13.53 -4.28
N PHE A 67 7.75 13.85 -4.61
CA PHE A 67 7.40 14.49 -5.88
C PHE A 67 6.72 15.85 -5.67
N GLY A 68 6.52 16.28 -4.42
CA GLY A 68 5.71 17.44 -4.07
C GLY A 68 4.22 17.11 -4.11
N PRO A 69 3.34 18.09 -3.86
CA PRO A 69 1.90 17.88 -3.88
C PRO A 69 1.47 17.39 -5.26
N VAL A 70 1.08 16.12 -5.33
CA VAL A 70 0.53 15.53 -6.54
C VAL A 70 -0.92 15.96 -6.61
N SER A 71 -1.22 16.94 -7.48
CA SER A 71 -2.58 17.40 -7.77
C SER A 71 -3.37 16.33 -8.53
N VAL A 72 -3.72 15.22 -7.87
CA VAL A 72 -4.71 14.28 -8.38
C VAL A 72 -6.09 14.88 -8.11
N SER A 73 -6.74 15.40 -9.14
CA SER A 73 -8.16 15.71 -9.06
C SER A 73 -8.89 14.43 -8.67
N ARG A 74 -9.44 14.35 -7.46
CA ARG A 74 -10.23 13.21 -6.95
C ARG A 74 -11.60 13.18 -7.62
N ASN A 75 -11.63 13.28 -8.95
CA ASN A 75 -12.84 13.18 -9.73
C ASN A 75 -13.17 11.70 -9.92
N GLY A 76 -14.17 11.22 -9.18
CA GLY A 76 -14.90 10.01 -9.53
C GLY A 76 -14.76 8.82 -8.59
N ARG A 77 -15.13 8.98 -7.32
CA ARG A 77 -15.75 7.88 -6.54
C ARG A 77 -16.91 8.46 -5.74
N SER A 78 -18.07 8.54 -6.39
CA SER A 78 -19.38 8.48 -5.75
C SER A 78 -19.76 7.01 -5.53
#